data_AF-S4PQS1-F1
#
_entry.id   AF-S4PQS1-F1
#
_cell.length_a   1.000
_cell.length_b   1.000
_cell.length_c   1.000
_cell.angle_alpha   90.00
_cell.angle_beta   90.00
_cell.angle_gamma   90.00
#
_symmetry.space_group_name_H-M   'P 1'
#
loop_
_entity.id
_entity.type
_entity.pdbx_description
1 polymer ?
#
loop_
_entity_poly.entity_id
_entity_poly.type
_entity_poly.pdbx_seq_one_letter_code
_entity_poly.pdbx_strand_id
1 'polypeptide(L)'
;MNSAASTALFACSRCFSRHPFEELSPGEQLCKECRGSFPVVKCTYCRSEFQQTSKSNTSSICKKCEANVKAYGKPTACEYCNIIAAFIGNKCQRCANSERKYGAAVTCEQCKQRCAFDRHDDDKKVVDGKLLCWLCTQSLKRALARTKQHMSAVDKHKHRSH
;
A
#
# COMPACT_ATOMS: atom_id res chain seq x y z
N MET A 1 9.01 3.31 43.87
CA MET A 1 8.79 2.00 43.22
C MET A 1 8.48 2.28 41.76
N ASN A 2 9.45 2.07 40.87
CA ASN A 2 9.32 2.45 39.46
C ASN A 2 8.71 1.26 38.70
N SER A 3 7.42 1.35 38.37
CA SER A 3 6.76 0.35 37.54
C SER A 3 7.28 0.46 36.10
N ALA A 4 8.30 -0.32 35.77
CA ALA A 4 8.73 -0.50 34.39
C ALA A 4 7.61 -1.27 33.66
N ALA A 5 6.77 -0.55 32.92
CA ALA A 5 5.79 -1.16 32.04
C ALA A 5 6.53 -2.00 31.00
N SER A 6 6.43 -3.33 31.09
CA SER A 6 6.99 -4.24 30.11
C SER A 6 6.29 -4.02 28.76
N THR A 7 6.96 -3.37 27.82
CA THR A 7 6.46 -3.19 26.45
C THR A 7 6.23 -4.55 25.80
N ALA A 8 5.02 -4.82 25.33
CA ALA A 8 4.70 -6.06 24.65
C ALA A 8 5.53 -6.20 23.36
N LEU A 9 6.19 -7.36 23.21
CA LEU A 9 7.01 -7.66 22.03
C LEU A 9 6.29 -8.61 21.07
N PHE A 10 6.46 -8.38 19.78
CA PHE A 10 5.85 -9.12 18.68
C PHE A 10 6.93 -9.80 17.84
N ALA A 11 6.62 -10.98 17.30
CA ALA A 11 7.57 -11.74 16.51
C ALA A 11 7.63 -11.22 15.08
N CYS A 12 8.86 -11.07 14.55
CA CYS A 12 9.07 -10.85 13.13
C CYS A 12 8.57 -12.07 12.34
N SER A 13 7.72 -11.87 11.33
CA SER A 13 7.17 -12.95 10.50
C SER A 13 8.21 -13.78 9.73
N ARG A 14 9.47 -13.30 9.67
CA ARG A 14 10.54 -13.96 8.90
C ARG A 14 11.60 -14.64 9.76
N CYS A 15 12.15 -13.93 10.75
CA CYS A 15 13.22 -14.44 11.61
C CYS A 15 12.76 -14.76 13.03
N PHE A 16 11.48 -14.52 13.36
CA PHE A 16 10.84 -14.80 14.65
C PHE A 16 11.45 -14.10 15.87
N SER A 17 12.49 -13.28 15.69
CA SER A 17 13.00 -12.37 16.73
C SER A 17 11.90 -11.42 17.19
N ARG A 18 11.95 -11.02 18.46
CA ARG A 18 10.93 -10.19 19.11
C ARG A 18 11.29 -8.71 19.08
N HIS A 19 10.34 -7.88 18.65
CA HIS A 19 10.50 -6.42 18.50
C HIS A 19 9.25 -5.70 19.04
N PRO A 20 9.36 -4.44 19.48
CA PRO A 20 8.19 -3.57 19.69
C PRO A 20 7.34 -3.48 18.41
N PHE A 21 6.03 -3.27 18.57
CA PHE A 21 5.10 -3.25 17.42
C PHE A 21 5.46 -2.15 16.41
N GLU A 22 5.89 -0.99 16.90
CA GLU A 22 6.26 0.20 16.13
C GLU A 22 7.51 -0.04 15.27
N GLU A 23 8.35 -1.01 15.66
CA GLU A 23 9.57 -1.38 14.94
C GLU A 23 9.32 -2.44 13.86
N LEU A 24 8.11 -3.01 13.80
CA LEU A 24 7.74 -3.96 12.76
C LEU A 24 7.11 -3.24 11.56
N SER A 25 7.31 -3.80 10.37
CA SER A 25 6.71 -3.27 9.14
C SER A 25 5.18 -3.36 9.18
N PRO A 26 4.43 -2.31 8.83
CA PRO A 26 2.98 -2.40 8.69
C PRO A 26 2.57 -3.49 7.68
N GLY A 27 1.65 -4.37 8.08
CA GLY A 27 1.10 -5.43 7.24
C GLY A 27 1.85 -6.76 7.32
N GLU A 28 3.17 -6.77 7.10
CA GLU A 28 3.97 -8.02 7.07
C GLU A 28 4.71 -8.34 8.38
N GLN A 29 4.71 -7.43 9.35
CA GLN A 29 5.38 -7.59 10.65
C GLN A 29 6.86 -7.98 10.52
N LEU A 30 7.63 -7.29 9.69
CA LEU A 30 9.06 -7.54 9.48
C LEU A 30 9.92 -6.56 10.28
N CYS A 31 10.93 -7.08 10.98
CA CYS A 31 11.93 -6.26 11.65
C CYS A 31 12.76 -5.44 10.66
N LYS A 32 13.48 -4.43 11.16
CA LYS A 32 14.29 -3.52 10.34
C LYS A 32 15.32 -4.25 9.46
N GLU A 33 15.97 -5.28 9.99
CA GLU A 33 16.97 -6.08 9.25
C GLU A 33 16.33 -6.89 8.12
N CYS A 34 15.21 -7.56 8.41
CA CYS A 34 14.47 -8.31 7.39
C CYS A 34 13.90 -7.39 6.31
N ARG A 35 13.49 -6.16 6.66
CA ARG A 35 13.09 -5.13 5.69
C ARG A 35 14.25 -4.68 4.81
N GLY A 36 15.44 -4.45 5.37
CA GLY A 36 16.62 -4.03 4.59
C GLY A 36 17.14 -5.12 3.65
N SER A 37 16.82 -6.37 3.93
CA SER A 37 17.31 -7.52 3.17
C SER A 37 16.61 -7.72 1.82
N PHE A 38 15.46 -7.07 1.58
CA PHE A 38 14.69 -7.22 0.35
C PHE A 38 14.05 -5.88 -0.07
N PRO A 39 13.75 -5.68 -1.36
CA PRO A 39 13.08 -4.46 -1.80
C PRO A 39 11.56 -4.53 -1.59
N VAL A 40 10.94 -3.36 -1.38
CA VAL A 40 9.49 -3.17 -1.59
C VAL A 40 9.24 -3.03 -3.08
N VAL A 41 8.37 -3.87 -3.64
CA VAL A 41 8.00 -3.85 -5.06
C VAL A 41 6.49 -3.68 -5.24
N LYS A 42 6.06 -3.36 -6.46
CA LYS A 42 4.64 -3.27 -6.82
C LYS A 42 4.18 -4.53 -7.52
N CYS A 43 3.00 -5.01 -7.13
CA CYS A 43 2.34 -6.13 -7.79
C CYS A 43 1.98 -5.78 -9.24
N THR A 44 2.40 -6.58 -10.22
CA THR A 44 2.11 -6.42 -11.65
C THR A 44 0.60 -6.35 -11.91
N TYR A 45 -0.17 -7.19 -11.21
CA TYR A 45 -1.63 -7.20 -11.33
C TYR A 45 -2.26 -6.10 -10.50
N CYS A 46 -2.32 -6.22 -9.17
CA CYS A 46 -3.14 -5.30 -8.36
C CYS A 46 -2.48 -3.94 -8.03
N ARG A 47 -1.22 -3.72 -8.44
CA ARG A 47 -0.41 -2.53 -8.16
C ARG A 47 -0.21 -2.18 -6.69
N SER A 48 -0.57 -3.09 -5.78
CA SER A 48 -0.27 -2.98 -4.35
C SER A 48 1.23 -3.13 -4.11
N GLU A 49 1.77 -2.37 -3.18
CA GLU A 49 3.15 -2.52 -2.72
C GLU A 49 3.22 -3.67 -1.72
N PHE A 50 4.29 -4.46 -1.81
CA PHE A 50 4.58 -5.55 -0.89
C PHE A 50 6.09 -5.75 -0.79
N GLN A 51 6.55 -6.32 0.32
CA GLN A 51 7.96 -6.61 0.52
C GLN A 51 8.26 -7.98 -0.10
N GLN A 52 9.33 -8.08 -0.89
CA GLN A 52 9.76 -9.40 -1.35
C GLN A 52 10.32 -10.21 -0.18
N THR A 53 10.07 -11.51 -0.15
CA THR A 53 10.51 -12.38 0.95
C THR A 53 11.58 -13.40 0.54
N SER A 54 12.03 -13.35 -0.72
CA SER A 54 12.94 -14.33 -1.33
C SER A 54 13.81 -13.68 -2.40
N LYS A 55 15.13 -13.91 -2.35
CA LYS A 55 16.12 -13.30 -3.26
C LYS A 55 16.08 -13.91 -4.68
N SER A 56 15.60 -15.14 -4.80
CA SER A 56 15.53 -15.87 -6.07
C SER A 56 14.27 -15.58 -6.89
N ASN A 57 13.24 -15.03 -6.24
CA ASN A 57 11.93 -14.85 -6.86
C ASN A 57 11.81 -13.41 -7.36
N THR A 58 12.14 -13.20 -8.63
CA THR A 58 11.97 -11.92 -9.33
C THR A 58 10.51 -11.59 -9.61
N SER A 59 9.57 -12.47 -9.23
CA SER A 59 8.14 -12.25 -9.44
C SER A 59 7.69 -10.99 -8.70
N SER A 60 7.29 -9.99 -9.48
CA SER A 60 6.62 -8.79 -8.99
C SER A 60 5.14 -9.06 -8.80
N ILE A 61 4.73 -10.27 -8.38
CA ILE A 61 3.32 -10.64 -8.16
C ILE A 61 3.13 -10.90 -6.66
N CYS A 62 2.19 -10.23 -6.02
CA CYS A 62 1.92 -10.45 -4.60
C CYS A 62 1.25 -11.81 -4.38
N LYS A 63 1.43 -12.41 -3.19
CA LYS A 63 0.87 -13.73 -2.80
C LYS A 63 -0.62 -13.88 -3.11
N LYS A 64 -1.41 -12.81 -2.90
CA LYS A 64 -2.85 -12.80 -3.20
C LYS A 64 -3.14 -12.95 -4.70
N CYS A 65 -2.42 -12.21 -5.53
CA CYS A 65 -2.58 -12.32 -6.98
C CYS A 65 -2.01 -13.65 -7.50
N GLU A 66 -0.94 -14.17 -6.90
CA GLU A 66 -0.40 -15.48 -7.26
C GLU A 66 -1.42 -16.60 -6.98
N ALA A 67 -2.05 -16.59 -5.80
CA ALA A 67 -3.11 -17.52 -5.46
C ALA A 67 -4.30 -17.42 -6.43
N ASN A 68 -4.70 -16.20 -6.81
CA ASN A 68 -5.76 -16.00 -7.78
C ASN A 68 -5.38 -16.47 -9.19
N VAL A 69 -4.12 -16.31 -9.63
CA VAL A 69 -3.67 -16.86 -10.91
C VAL A 69 -3.77 -18.39 -10.89
N LYS A 70 -3.35 -19.02 -9.79
CA LYS A 70 -3.45 -20.49 -9.64
C LYS A 70 -4.90 -20.98 -9.65
N ALA A 71 -5.82 -20.23 -9.04
CA ALA A 71 -7.23 -20.62 -8.91
C ALA A 71 -8.08 -20.27 -10.15
N TYR A 72 -7.86 -19.12 -10.77
CA TYR A 72 -8.75 -18.55 -11.79
C TYR A 72 -8.05 -18.22 -13.12
N GLY A 73 -6.73 -18.39 -13.21
CA GLY A 73 -5.95 -18.07 -14.39
C GLY A 73 -5.64 -16.57 -14.54
N LYS A 74 -5.34 -16.16 -15.78
CA LYS A 74 -4.95 -14.77 -16.07
C LYS A 74 -6.15 -13.83 -15.92
N PRO A 75 -6.01 -12.72 -15.17
CA PRO A 75 -7.11 -11.78 -14.98
C PRO A 75 -7.38 -10.95 -16.23
N THR A 76 -8.58 -10.38 -16.30
CA THR A 76 -8.98 -9.36 -17.29
C THR A 76 -8.85 -7.95 -16.72
N ALA A 77 -9.04 -6.94 -17.57
CA ALA A 77 -9.10 -5.54 -17.16
C ALA A 77 -10.35 -5.27 -16.31
N CYS A 78 -10.15 -4.58 -15.19
CA CYS A 78 -11.23 -4.11 -14.35
C CYS A 78 -12.03 -3.00 -15.06
N GLU A 79 -13.35 -3.14 -15.14
CA GLU A 79 -14.23 -2.16 -15.79
C GLU A 79 -14.15 -0.74 -15.19
N TYR A 80 -13.74 -0.61 -13.93
CA TYR A 80 -13.65 0.69 -13.26
C TYR A 80 -12.27 1.32 -13.42
N CYS A 81 -11.21 0.59 -13.08
CA CYS A 81 -9.87 1.16 -12.94
C CYS A 81 -8.88 0.72 -14.02
N ASN A 82 -9.33 -0.10 -14.98
CA ASN A 82 -8.55 -0.67 -16.08
C ASN A 82 -7.29 -1.46 -15.67
N ILE A 83 -7.13 -1.74 -14.38
CA ILE A 83 -6.08 -2.63 -13.91
C ILE A 83 -6.43 -4.05 -14.32
N ILE A 84 -5.47 -4.76 -14.91
CA ILE A 84 -5.56 -6.19 -15.24
C ILE A 84 -5.48 -7.01 -13.95
N ALA A 85 -6.58 -7.04 -13.20
CA ALA A 85 -6.71 -7.71 -11.90
C ALA A 85 -8.15 -8.15 -11.60
N ALA A 86 -9.02 -8.21 -12.60
CA ALA A 86 -10.33 -8.85 -12.50
C ALA A 86 -10.14 -10.36 -12.71
N PHE A 87 -9.92 -11.08 -11.61
CA PHE A 87 -9.75 -12.54 -11.62
C PHE A 87 -11.09 -13.29 -11.68
N ILE A 88 -12.16 -12.65 -11.22
CA ILE A 88 -13.52 -13.20 -11.19
C ILE A 88 -14.45 -12.07 -11.66
N GLY A 89 -15.26 -12.34 -12.68
CA GLY A 89 -16.12 -11.33 -13.30
C GLY A 89 -15.33 -10.22 -14.00
N ASN A 90 -15.84 -9.00 -13.96
CA ASN A 90 -15.29 -7.83 -14.68
C ASN A 90 -14.69 -6.75 -13.76
N LYS A 91 -14.70 -6.94 -12.44
CA LYS A 91 -14.18 -5.98 -11.45
C LYS A 91 -12.97 -6.57 -10.74
N CYS A 92 -11.94 -5.77 -10.52
CA CYS A 92 -10.89 -6.18 -9.59
C CYS A 92 -11.45 -6.24 -8.16
N GLN A 93 -10.86 -7.11 -7.31
CA GLN A 93 -11.29 -7.29 -5.92
C GLN A 93 -11.38 -5.98 -5.13
N ARG A 94 -10.48 -5.02 -5.39
CA ARG A 94 -10.51 -3.71 -4.73
C ARG A 94 -11.78 -2.93 -5.09
N CYS A 95 -12.07 -2.82 -6.39
CA CYS A 95 -13.24 -2.11 -6.90
C CYS A 95 -14.54 -2.77 -6.44
N ALA A 96 -14.63 -4.11 -6.52
CA ALA A 96 -15.80 -4.85 -6.04
C ALA A 96 -16.05 -4.64 -4.53
N ASN A 97 -14.99 -4.65 -3.71
CA ASN A 97 -15.13 -4.43 -2.27
C ASN A 97 -15.46 -2.99 -1.93
N SER A 98 -14.89 -2.02 -2.64
CA SER A 98 -15.23 -0.62 -2.48
C SER A 98 -16.67 -0.35 -2.87
N GLU A 99 -17.15 -0.93 -3.96
CA GLU A 99 -18.53 -0.77 -4.41
C GLU A 99 -19.53 -1.33 -3.39
N ARG A 100 -19.28 -2.54 -2.89
CA ARG A 100 -20.12 -3.15 -1.86
C ARG A 100 -20.19 -2.31 -0.58
N LYS A 101 -19.09 -1.62 -0.23
CA LYS A 101 -18.98 -0.85 1.00
C LYS A 101 -19.48 0.59 0.88
N TYR A 102 -19.26 1.22 -0.26
CA TYR A 102 -19.41 2.67 -0.45
C TYR A 102 -20.43 3.04 -1.54
N GLY A 103 -21.02 2.05 -2.22
CA GLY A 103 -21.94 2.27 -3.33
C GLY A 103 -21.24 2.43 -4.68
N ALA A 104 -21.98 2.92 -5.66
CA ALA A 104 -21.55 2.96 -7.05
C ALA A 104 -20.26 3.76 -7.26
N ALA A 105 -19.43 3.33 -8.23
CA ALA A 105 -18.22 4.04 -8.59
C ALA A 105 -18.54 5.39 -9.29
N VAL A 106 -17.85 6.43 -8.84
CA VAL A 106 -17.90 7.79 -9.37
C VAL A 106 -16.58 8.17 -10.06
N THR A 107 -16.60 9.28 -10.80
CA THR A 107 -15.45 9.75 -11.58
C THR A 107 -14.33 10.23 -10.66
N CYS A 108 -13.14 9.65 -10.83
CA CYS A 108 -11.92 10.11 -10.18
C CYS A 108 -11.47 11.44 -10.78
N GLU A 109 -11.22 12.45 -9.96
CA GLU A 109 -10.86 13.78 -10.46
C GLU A 109 -9.47 13.84 -11.13
N GLN A 110 -8.57 12.91 -10.81
CA GLN A 110 -7.22 12.89 -11.36
C GLN A 110 -7.09 12.06 -12.64
N CYS A 111 -7.65 10.84 -12.67
CA CYS A 111 -7.54 9.95 -13.85
C CYS A 111 -8.79 9.94 -14.74
N LYS A 112 -9.85 10.64 -14.34
CA LYS A 112 -11.14 10.76 -15.04
C LYS A 112 -11.88 9.44 -15.30
N GLN A 113 -11.42 8.32 -14.72
CA GLN A 113 -12.12 7.03 -14.78
C GLN A 113 -13.16 6.91 -13.67
N ARG A 114 -14.24 6.14 -13.91
CA ARG A 114 -15.26 5.78 -12.92
C ARG A 114 -14.75 4.73 -11.94
N CYS A 115 -13.84 5.13 -11.05
CA CYS A 115 -13.17 4.25 -10.09
C CYS A 115 -12.91 4.87 -8.72
N ALA A 116 -13.44 6.07 -8.47
CA ALA A 116 -13.48 6.64 -7.14
C ALA A 116 -14.76 6.21 -6.42
N PHE A 117 -14.74 6.27 -5.09
CA PHE A 117 -15.84 5.85 -4.22
C PHE A 117 -15.94 6.85 -3.07
N ASP A 118 -17.15 7.32 -2.77
CA ASP A 118 -17.36 8.26 -1.68
C ASP A 118 -17.30 7.55 -0.33
N ARG A 119 -16.26 7.83 0.44
CA ARG A 119 -16.00 7.15 1.71
C ARG A 119 -16.70 7.81 2.89
N HIS A 120 -17.42 8.92 2.67
CA HIS A 120 -18.14 9.70 3.68
C HIS A 120 -17.28 10.10 4.91
N ASP A 121 -15.96 10.05 4.76
CA ASP A 121 -14.95 10.28 5.80
C ASP A 121 -14.49 11.73 5.61
N ASP A 122 -15.13 12.67 6.31
CA ASP A 122 -14.83 14.11 6.22
C ASP A 122 -13.36 14.43 6.54
N ASP A 123 -12.69 13.64 7.39
CA ASP A 123 -11.26 13.78 7.70
C ASP A 123 -10.31 13.30 6.57
N LYS A 124 -10.84 12.54 5.61
CA LYS A 124 -10.07 12.03 4.45
C LYS A 124 -10.62 12.53 3.13
N LYS A 125 -11.52 13.52 3.15
CA LYS A 125 -11.72 14.45 2.04
C LYS A 125 -10.46 15.32 1.91
N VAL A 126 -9.46 14.62 1.38
CA VAL A 126 -8.63 15.06 0.28
C VAL A 126 -7.25 15.60 0.64
N VAL A 127 -6.27 14.99 -0.01
CA VAL A 127 -5.14 15.78 -0.49
C VAL A 127 -5.66 16.84 -1.50
N ASP A 128 -6.14 18.01 -1.03
CA ASP A 128 -6.60 19.19 -1.82
C ASP A 128 -8.10 19.32 -2.27
N GLY A 129 -9.11 18.99 -1.45
CA GLY A 129 -10.56 18.98 -1.83
C GLY A 129 -11.11 18.00 -2.91
N LYS A 130 -10.27 17.36 -3.74
CA LYS A 130 -10.56 16.33 -4.79
C LYS A 130 -10.93 14.85 -4.43
N LEU A 131 -12.01 14.32 -4.99
CA LEU A 131 -12.33 12.89 -4.90
C LEU A 131 -11.44 12.03 -5.82
N LEU A 132 -10.55 11.22 -5.22
CA LEU A 132 -9.57 10.39 -5.92
C LEU A 132 -9.84 8.89 -5.79
N CYS A 133 -9.57 8.13 -6.85
CA CYS A 133 -9.52 6.68 -6.78
C CYS A 133 -8.32 6.20 -5.96
N TRP A 134 -8.38 4.97 -5.47
CA TRP A 134 -7.33 4.41 -4.62
C TRP A 134 -5.92 4.49 -5.22
N LEU A 135 -5.78 4.25 -6.54
CA LEU A 135 -4.48 4.35 -7.22
C LEU A 135 -3.93 5.78 -7.22
N CYS A 136 -4.78 6.74 -7.56
CA CYS A 136 -4.44 8.16 -7.55
C CYS A 136 -4.08 8.63 -6.14
N THR A 137 -4.88 8.26 -5.13
CA THR A 137 -4.58 8.52 -3.72
C THR A 137 -3.20 7.96 -3.34
N GLN A 138 -2.88 6.72 -3.72
CA GLN A 138 -1.61 6.11 -3.37
C GLN A 138 -0.43 6.77 -4.11
N SER A 139 -0.62 7.18 -5.36
CA SER A 139 0.40 7.93 -6.12
C SER A 139 0.67 9.31 -5.52
N LEU A 140 -0.38 10.01 -5.09
CA LEU A 140 -0.28 11.31 -4.48
C LEU A 140 0.39 11.24 -3.10
N LYS A 141 0.01 10.27 -2.26
CA LYS A 141 0.70 10.00 -0.98
C LYS A 141 2.20 9.77 -1.18
N ARG A 142 2.59 9.02 -2.22
CA ARG A 142 4.02 8.81 -2.57
C ARG A 142 4.71 10.09 -3.00
N ALA A 143 4.05 10.94 -3.80
CA ALA A 143 4.60 12.22 -4.21
C ALA A 143 4.83 13.13 -3.00
N LEU A 144 3.83 13.25 -2.11
CA LEU A 144 3.95 14.04 -0.88
C LEU A 144 5.06 13.53 0.05
N ALA A 145 5.20 12.21 0.20
CA ALA A 145 6.27 11.63 1.02
C ALA A 145 7.66 12.02 0.48
N ARG A 146 7.85 12.02 -0.85
CA ARG A 146 9.10 12.47 -1.47
C ARG A 146 9.37 13.96 -1.20
N THR A 147 8.36 14.81 -1.32
CA THR A 147 8.50 16.25 -1.04
C THR A 147 8.82 16.53 0.43
N LYS A 148 8.18 15.83 1.37
CA LYS A 148 8.49 15.95 2.81
C LYS A 148 9.92 15.51 3.13
N GLN A 149 10.36 14.39 2.55
CA GLN A 149 11.74 13.91 2.68
C GLN A 149 12.74 14.93 2.11
N HIS A 150 12.44 15.51 0.94
CA HIS A 150 13.26 16.55 0.32
C HIS A 150 13.37 17.81 1.20
N MET A 151 12.26 18.32 1.74
CA MET A 151 12.27 19.45 2.67
C MET A 151 13.09 19.14 3.94
N SER A 152 12.94 17.96 4.52
CA SER A 152 13.71 17.56 5.71
C SER A 152 15.21 17.36 5.46
N ALA A 153 15.61 17.08 4.22
CA ALA A 153 17.02 16.96 3.83
C ALA A 153 17.66 18.34 3.59
N VAL A 154 16.92 19.28 3.00
CA VAL A 154 17.36 20.68 2.79
C VAL A 154 17.59 21.38 4.13
N ASP A 155 16.69 21.17 5.11
CA ASP A 155 16.78 21.78 6.44
C ASP A 155 18.04 21.33 7.20
N LYS A 156 18.38 20.03 7.11
CA LYS A 156 19.61 19.46 7.69
C LYS A 156 20.90 19.98 7.06
N HIS A 157 20.86 20.38 5.79
CA HIS A 157 22.05 20.95 5.12
C HIS A 157 22.32 22.39 5.58
N LYS A 158 21.27 23.12 5.96
CA LYS A 158 21.39 24.48 6.52
C LYS A 158 21.96 24.49 7.93
N HIS A 159 21.60 23.51 8.76
CA HIS A 159 22.11 23.39 10.14
C HIS A 159 23.53 22.83 10.29
N ARG A 160 24.15 22.32 9.22
CA ARG A 160 25.52 21.79 9.23
C ARG A 160 26.57 22.75 8.67
N SER A 161 26.14 23.95 8.26
CA SER A 161 26.98 24.97 7.63
C SER A 161 27.30 26.15 8.58
N HIS A 162 27.23 25.93 9.91
CA HIS A 162 27.66 26.86 10.95
C HIS A 162 28.54 26.14 11.96
#